data_AF-A0A349HTE4-F1
#
_entry.id   AF-A0A349HTE4-F1
#
_cell.length_a   1.000
_cell.length_b   1.000
_cell.length_c   1.000
_cell.angle_alpha   90.00
_cell.angle_beta   90.00
_cell.angle_gamma   90.00
#
_symmetry.space_group_name_H-M   'P 1'
#
loop_
_entity.id
_entity.type
_entity.pdbx_description
1 polymer ?
#
loop_
_entity_poly.entity_id
_entity_poly.type
_entity_poly.pdbx_seq_one_letter_code
_entity_poly.pdbx_strand_id
1 'polypeptide(L)'
;MRKTSVFFEKAFRGYKVPEKIRETSEEICNVFNINGICDPMYISNVIARESGSGDGESTFTSDEIKNIRVIAERLQYAYGSIISRNDIPKLEKILLGQREDEVLSN
;
A
#
# COMPACT_ATOMS: atom_id res chain seq x y z
N MET A 1 -15.52 -0.41 -6.48
CA MET A 1 -16.27 -0.32 -5.20
C MET A 1 -15.23 -0.11 -4.10
N ARG A 2 -15.33 0.95 -3.29
CA ARG A 2 -14.40 1.15 -2.17
C ARG A 2 -14.64 0.04 -1.13
N LYS A 3 -13.57 -0.54 -0.60
CA LYS A 3 -13.65 -1.57 0.46
C LYS A 3 -14.14 -0.93 1.75
N THR A 4 -14.87 -1.71 2.55
CA THR A 4 -15.39 -1.27 3.84
C THR A 4 -14.31 -1.40 4.92
N SER A 5 -14.40 -0.57 5.96
CA SER A 5 -13.53 -0.66 7.15
C SER A 5 -13.45 -2.09 7.71
N VAL A 6 -14.56 -2.83 7.70
CA VAL A 6 -14.65 -4.24 8.17
C VAL A 6 -13.72 -5.19 7.39
N PHE A 7 -13.53 -4.98 6.09
CA PHE A 7 -12.61 -5.81 5.29
C PHE A 7 -11.17 -5.64 5.79
N PHE A 8 -10.73 -4.39 5.97
CA PHE A 8 -9.36 -4.09 6.39
C PHE A 8 -9.12 -4.43 7.86
N GLU A 9 -10.10 -4.25 8.73
CA GLU A 9 -10.03 -4.74 10.12
C GLU A 9 -9.76 -6.25 10.19
N LYS A 10 -10.40 -7.02 9.31
CA LYS A 10 -10.15 -8.46 9.21
C LYS A 10 -8.76 -8.76 8.64
N ALA A 11 -8.32 -8.03 7.62
CA ALA A 11 -7.01 -8.20 6.99
C ALA A 11 -5.86 -7.95 7.98
N PHE A 12 -6.00 -6.95 8.85
CA PHE A 12 -4.97 -6.56 9.83
C PHE A 12 -5.19 -7.15 11.23
N ARG A 13 -6.15 -8.07 11.40
CA ARG A 13 -6.50 -8.59 12.72
C ARG A 13 -5.31 -9.28 13.40
N GLY A 14 -4.87 -8.72 14.52
CA GLY A 14 -3.75 -9.24 15.31
C GLY A 14 -2.39 -8.65 14.95
N TYR A 15 -2.32 -7.78 13.95
CA TYR A 15 -1.11 -7.10 13.52
C TYR A 15 -1.09 -5.64 13.99
N LYS A 16 0.07 -5.15 14.40
CA LYS A 16 0.29 -3.74 14.76
C LYS A 16 0.88 -2.98 13.57
N VAL A 17 0.12 -2.89 12.48
CA VAL A 17 0.54 -2.14 11.30
C VAL A 17 0.51 -0.63 11.62
N PRO A 18 1.62 0.10 11.41
CA PRO A 18 1.64 1.55 11.61
C PRO A 18 0.61 2.27 10.75
N GLU A 19 -0.01 3.32 11.29
CA GLU A 19 -1.14 4.03 10.68
C GLU A 19 -0.87 4.43 9.23
N LYS A 20 0.25 5.11 8.97
CA LYS A 20 0.62 5.54 7.61
C LYS A 20 0.74 4.37 6.63
N ILE A 21 1.42 3.29 7.03
CA ILE A 21 1.59 2.09 6.17
C ILE A 21 0.23 1.41 5.93
N ARG A 22 -0.62 1.37 6.96
CA ARG A 22 -1.97 0.84 6.87
C ARG A 22 -2.80 1.64 5.87
N GLU A 23 -2.94 2.94 6.07
CA GLU A 23 -3.71 3.82 5.17
C GLU A 23 -3.22 3.73 3.72
N THR A 24 -1.91 3.75 3.49
CA THR A 24 -1.32 3.57 2.17
C THR A 24 -1.69 2.23 1.55
N SER A 25 -1.64 1.13 2.31
CA SER A 25 -2.00 -0.20 1.80
C SER A 25 -3.51 -0.33 1.50
N GLU A 26 -4.37 0.28 2.31
CA GLU A 26 -5.82 0.34 2.10
C GLU A 26 -6.13 1.12 0.82
N GLU A 27 -5.48 2.26 0.61
CA GLU A 27 -5.63 3.10 -0.57
C GLU A 27 -5.19 2.37 -1.84
N ILE A 28 -4.02 1.72 -1.84
CA ILE A 28 -3.57 0.90 -2.98
C ILE A 28 -4.60 -0.20 -3.30
N CYS A 29 -5.13 -0.88 -2.28
CA CYS A 29 -6.15 -1.91 -2.48
C CYS A 29 -7.43 -1.36 -3.09
N ASN A 30 -7.82 -0.13 -2.73
CA ASN A 30 -9.01 0.53 -3.26
C ASN A 30 -8.81 1.03 -4.68
N VAL A 31 -7.72 1.76 -4.94
CA VAL A 31 -7.41 2.37 -6.24
C VAL A 31 -7.24 1.31 -7.33
N PHE A 32 -6.55 0.21 -7.03
CA PHE A 32 -6.27 -0.85 -7.99
C PHE A 32 -7.23 -2.04 -7.91
N ASN A 33 -8.29 -1.95 -7.09
CA ASN A 33 -9.30 -3.01 -6.96
C ASN A 33 -8.70 -4.39 -6.60
N ILE A 34 -7.68 -4.42 -5.73
CA ILE A 34 -7.02 -5.65 -5.24
C ILE A 34 -7.83 -6.25 -4.09
N ASN A 35 -8.38 -7.47 -4.22
CA ASN A 35 -9.49 -7.96 -3.38
C ASN A 35 -9.15 -9.12 -2.43
N GLY A 36 -7.94 -9.66 -2.44
CA GLY A 36 -7.54 -10.75 -1.55
C GLY A 36 -7.44 -10.28 -0.10
N ILE A 37 -7.92 -11.11 0.84
CA ILE A 37 -7.94 -10.76 2.27
C ILE A 37 -6.53 -10.62 2.87
N CYS A 38 -5.52 -11.22 2.24
CA CYS A 38 -4.11 -11.13 2.64
C CYS A 38 -3.36 -9.99 1.94
N ASP A 39 -3.92 -9.42 0.87
CA ASP A 39 -3.24 -8.43 0.03
C ASP A 39 -2.89 -7.13 0.79
N PRO A 40 -3.77 -6.58 1.66
CA PRO A 40 -3.42 -5.39 2.44
C PRO A 40 -2.16 -5.62 3.29
N MET A 41 -2.08 -6.77 3.96
CA MET A 41 -0.95 -7.14 4.80
C MET A 41 0.33 -7.40 3.98
N TYR A 42 0.20 -8.04 2.82
CA TYR A 42 1.32 -8.23 1.90
C TYR A 42 1.88 -6.88 1.43
N ILE A 43 1.00 -5.93 1.05
CA ILE A 43 1.40 -4.59 0.63
C ILE A 43 2.10 -3.86 1.79
N SER A 44 1.55 -3.91 3.01
CA SER A 44 2.20 -3.34 4.20
C SER A 44 3.60 -3.91 4.44
N ASN A 45 3.77 -5.23 4.26
CA ASN A 45 5.04 -5.91 4.41
C ASN A 45 6.06 -5.51 3.34
N VAL A 46 5.64 -5.37 2.08
CA VAL A 46 6.51 -4.86 1.01
C VAL A 46 6.95 -3.42 1.32
N ILE A 47 6.02 -2.55 1.72
CA ILE A 47 6.33 -1.17 2.10
C ILE A 47 7.36 -1.15 3.23
N ALA A 48 7.12 -1.92 4.29
CA ALA A 48 7.99 -1.95 5.46
C ALA A 48 9.39 -2.48 5.13
N ARG A 49 9.47 -3.58 4.38
CA ARG A 49 10.74 -4.19 3.96
C ARG A 49 11.59 -3.22 3.16
N GLU A 50 11.02 -2.65 2.10
CA GLU A 50 11.79 -1.79 1.19
C GLU A 50 12.07 -0.41 1.79
N SER A 51 11.26 0.05 2.75
CA SER A 51 11.53 1.29 3.49
C SER A 51 12.57 1.14 4.59
N GLY A 52 12.88 -0.09 5.02
CA GLY A 52 13.66 -0.35 6.23
C GLY A 52 12.87 -0.12 7.53
N SER A 53 11.54 -0.09 7.45
CA SER A 53 10.60 0.19 8.54
C SER A 53 10.00 -1.08 9.14
N GLY A 54 10.54 -2.24 8.76
CA GLY A 54 10.14 -3.55 9.24
C GLY A 54 10.90 -4.69 8.54
N ASP A 55 10.61 -5.93 8.95
CA ASP A 55 11.26 -7.14 8.41
C ASP A 55 10.62 -7.67 7.12
N GLY A 56 9.41 -7.22 6.81
CA GLY A 56 8.58 -7.73 5.72
C GLY A 56 7.73 -8.95 6.11
N GLU A 57 7.68 -9.29 7.40
CA GLU A 57 6.99 -10.46 7.96
C GLU A 57 6.08 -10.05 9.13
N SER A 58 5.45 -8.88 9.03
CA SER A 58 4.53 -8.31 10.02
C SER A 58 5.17 -7.75 11.30
N THR A 59 6.50 -7.60 11.32
CA THR A 59 7.18 -6.78 12.33
C THR A 59 7.45 -5.40 11.75
N PHE A 60 7.01 -4.36 12.47
CA PHE A 60 7.17 -2.96 12.09
C PHE A 60 7.92 -2.20 13.18
N THR A 61 8.85 -1.34 12.77
CA THR A 61 9.73 -0.57 13.67
C THR A 61 9.53 0.94 13.53
N SER A 62 8.95 1.40 12.42
CA SER A 62 8.54 2.79 12.19
C SER A 62 7.39 2.87 11.20
N ASP A 63 6.80 4.05 11.04
CA ASP A 63 5.75 4.36 10.07
C ASP A 63 6.29 5.06 8.80
N GLU A 64 7.62 5.24 8.72
CA GLU A 64 8.26 5.98 7.64
C GLU A 64 8.20 5.17 6.33
N ILE A 65 7.86 5.82 5.22
CA ILE A 65 7.83 5.20 3.88
C ILE A 65 8.97 5.83 3.07
N LYS A 66 9.91 4.99 2.61
CA LYS A 66 11.09 5.38 1.82
C LYS A 66 11.15 4.56 0.53
N ASN A 67 12.16 4.80 -0.30
CA ASN A 67 12.44 4.00 -1.49
C ASN A 67 11.20 3.82 -2.39
N ILE A 68 10.45 4.92 -2.56
CA ILE A 68 9.12 4.97 -3.19
C ILE A 68 9.10 4.24 -4.53
N ARG A 69 10.10 4.50 -5.38
CA ARG A 69 10.24 3.86 -6.68
C ARG A 69 10.36 2.33 -6.58
N VAL A 70 11.19 1.86 -5.66
CA VAL A 70 11.45 0.42 -5.45
C VAL A 70 10.19 -0.28 -4.97
N ILE A 71 9.47 0.33 -4.02
CA ILE A 71 8.16 -0.20 -3.56
C ILE A 71 7.19 -0.27 -4.73
N ALA A 72 7.06 0.81 -5.50
CA ALA A 72 6.11 0.89 -6.61
C ALA A 72 6.40 -0.17 -7.69
N GLU A 73 7.67 -0.34 -8.07
CA GLU A 73 8.08 -1.38 -9.03
C GLU A 73 7.83 -2.80 -8.49
N ARG A 74 8.10 -3.04 -7.20
CA ARG A 74 7.88 -4.36 -6.59
C ARG A 74 6.40 -4.71 -6.49
N LEU A 75 5.56 -3.74 -6.11
CA LEU A 75 4.10 -3.91 -6.09
C LEU A 75 3.55 -4.08 -7.50
N GLN A 76 4.02 -3.30 -8.48
CA GLN A 76 3.63 -3.47 -9.88
C GLN A 76 4.02 -4.87 -10.38
N TYR A 77 5.21 -5.37 -10.05
CA TYR A 77 5.62 -6.71 -10.42
C TYR A 77 4.72 -7.78 -9.80
N ALA A 78 4.46 -7.70 -8.49
CA ALA A 78 3.62 -8.66 -7.76
C ALA A 78 2.16 -8.67 -8.27
N TYR A 79 1.63 -7.50 -8.62
CA TYR A 79 0.26 -7.32 -9.09
C TYR A 79 0.19 -6.99 -10.58
N GLY A 80 1.12 -7.46 -11.41
CA GLY A 80 1.26 -7.03 -12.80
C GLY A 80 0.07 -7.33 -13.72
N SER A 81 -0.83 -8.23 -13.31
CA SER A 81 -2.12 -8.48 -13.98
C SER A 81 -3.20 -7.44 -13.66
N ILE A 82 -2.98 -6.63 -12.63
CA ILE A 82 -3.92 -5.62 -12.10
C ILE A 82 -3.34 -4.21 -12.26
N ILE A 83 -2.03 -4.03 -12.01
CA ILE A 83 -1.32 -2.76 -12.04
C ILE A 83 -0.45 -2.71 -13.31
N SER A 84 -0.79 -1.81 -14.23
CA SER A 84 0.01 -1.60 -15.43
C SER A 84 1.35 -0.94 -15.08
N ARG A 85 2.38 -1.15 -15.89
CA ARG A 85 3.64 -0.39 -15.78
C ARG A 85 3.43 1.13 -15.91
N ASN A 86 2.40 1.54 -16.64
CA ASN A 86 2.04 2.95 -16.78
C ASN A 86 1.44 3.55 -15.49
N ASP A 87 1.02 2.70 -14.54
CA ASP A 87 0.46 3.13 -13.26
C ASP A 87 1.52 3.25 -12.15
N ILE A 88 2.81 2.99 -12.44
CA ILE A 88 3.87 3.17 -11.44
C ILE A 88 3.88 4.61 -10.88
N PRO A 89 3.78 5.68 -11.68
CA PRO A 89 3.67 7.04 -11.13
C PRO A 89 2.45 7.24 -10.23
N LYS A 90 1.35 6.52 -10.48
CA LYS A 90 0.15 6.55 -9.63
C LYS A 90 0.42 5.88 -8.28
N LEU A 91 1.10 4.74 -8.27
CA LEU A 91 1.57 4.10 -7.04
C LEU A 91 2.50 5.02 -6.24
N GLU A 92 3.46 5.68 -6.89
CA GLU A 92 4.40 6.59 -6.24
C GLU A 92 3.67 7.75 -5.53
N LYS A 93 2.63 8.32 -6.15
CA LYS A 93 1.80 9.37 -5.53
C LYS A 93 1.11 8.88 -4.26
N ILE A 94 0.50 7.69 -4.30
CA ILE A 94 -0.16 7.11 -3.12
C ILE A 94 0.86 6.85 -2.00
N LEU A 95 2.03 6.32 -2.34
CA LEU A 95 3.13 6.07 -1.39
C LEU A 95 3.70 7.35 -0.77
N LEU A 96 3.62 8.49 -1.48
CA LEU A 96 3.96 9.82 -0.96
C LEU A 96 2.83 10.46 -0.12
N GLY A 97 1.66 9.81 -0.03
CA GLY A 97 0.50 10.32 0.70
C GLY A 97 -0.33 11.35 -0.09
N GLN A 98 -0.13 11.47 -1.40
CA GLN A 98 -0.91 12.37 -2.25
C GLN A 98 -2.20 11.68 -2.68
N ARG A 99 -3.35 12.24 -2.29
CA ARG A 99 -4.69 11.71 -2.65
C ARG A 99 -5.11 12.17 -4.04
N GLU A 100 -5.87 11.35 -4.77
CA GLU A 100 -6.41 11.70 -6.10
C GLU A 100 -7.23 13.02 -6.10
N ASP A 101 -7.81 13.40 -4.96
CA ASP A 101 -8.67 14.57 -4.80
C ASP A 101 -7.92 15.93 -4.90
N GLU A 102 -6.58 15.95 -4.89
CA GLU A 102 -5.79 17.19 -5.01
C GLU A 102 -5.59 17.67 -6.47
N VAL A 103 -6.08 16.92 -7.46
CA VAL A 103 -5.80 17.16 -8.89
C VAL A 103 -6.85 18.05 -9.59
N LEU A 104 -7.97 18.39 -8.93
CA LEU A 104 -9.04 19.22 -9.53
C LEU A 104 -8.99 20.72 -9.19
N SER A 105 -7.90 21.20 -8.56
CA SER A 105 -7.82 22.58 -8.08
C SER A 105 -6.68 23.42 -8.67
N ASN A 106 -6.01 22.98 -9.74
CA ASN A 106 -5.02 23.79 -10.47
C ASN A 106 -5.32 23.85 -11.97
#